data_AF-A0A2S3Y1A3-F1
#
_entry.id   AF-A0A2S3Y1A3-F1
#
_cell.length_a   1.000
_cell.length_b   1.000
_cell.length_c   1.000
_cell.angle_alpha   90.00
_cell.angle_beta   90.00
_cell.angle_gamma   90.00
#
_symmetry.space_group_name_H-M   'P 1'
#
loop_
_entity.id
_entity.type
_entity.pdbx_description
1 polymer ?
#
loop_
_entity_poly.entity_id
_entity_poly.type
_entity_poly.pdbx_seq_one_letter_code
_entity_poly.pdbx_strand_id
1 'polypeptide(L)'
;MARRDLDPRVLHDGRHRVRVVLRRPDLADLLDLALAQPLRYGAAEPAVLIRVAMLLRELAWNSAPDQLPPIAAALDRLRSTTAGQGFHATEHDLLTELLQLVEQALAGRWTYDRTH
;
A
#
# COMPACT_ATOMS: atom_id res chain seq x y z
N MET A 1 6.27 -0.33 -15.83
CA MET A 1 5.00 -0.65 -15.13
C MET A 1 3.82 -0.34 -16.04
N ALA A 2 2.80 -1.20 -16.10
CA ALA A 2 1.62 -0.95 -16.93
C ALA A 2 0.80 0.19 -16.31
N ARG A 3 0.66 1.31 -17.03
CA ARG A 3 -0.26 2.40 -16.69
C ARG A 3 -1.68 1.86 -16.75
N ARG A 4 -2.23 1.47 -15.59
CA ARG A 4 -3.62 1.06 -15.45
C ARG A 4 -4.42 2.30 -15.14
N ASP A 5 -5.29 2.66 -16.08
CA ASP A 5 -6.33 3.66 -15.84
C ASP A 5 -7.31 3.08 -14.81
N LEU A 6 -7.38 3.69 -13.63
CA LEU A 6 -8.29 3.32 -12.54
C LEU A 6 -9.53 4.22 -12.50
N ASP A 7 -9.67 5.15 -13.46
CA ASP A 7 -10.82 6.05 -13.50
C ASP A 7 -12.11 5.30 -13.88
N PRO A 8 -13.28 5.81 -13.44
CA PRO A 8 -14.56 5.26 -13.85
C PRO A 8 -14.70 5.26 -15.37
N ARG A 9 -15.11 4.12 -15.92
CA ARG A 9 -15.32 3.99 -17.37
C ARG A 9 -16.76 4.41 -17.72
N VAL A 10 -16.90 5.50 -18.45
CA VAL A 10 -18.20 6.02 -18.91
C VAL A 10 -18.57 5.44 -20.27
N LEU A 11 -19.70 4.74 -20.34
CA LEU A 11 -20.25 4.18 -21.58
C LEU A 11 -21.42 5.04 -22.07
N HIS A 12 -21.40 5.32 -23.37
CA HIS A 12 -22.38 6.17 -24.04
C HIS A 12 -23.27 5.34 -24.97
N ASP A 13 -24.50 5.81 -25.23
CA ASP A 13 -25.35 5.25 -26.29
C ASP A 13 -24.95 5.77 -27.69
N GLY A 14 -25.66 5.29 -28.72
CA GLY A 14 -25.47 5.74 -30.10
C GLY A 14 -25.83 7.22 -30.36
N ARG A 15 -26.31 7.96 -29.34
CA ARG A 15 -26.52 9.42 -29.38
C ARG A 15 -25.52 10.17 -28.48
N HIS A 16 -24.42 9.52 -28.08
CA HIS A 16 -23.40 10.04 -27.18
C HIS A 16 -23.91 10.50 -25.80
N ARG A 17 -25.04 9.97 -25.32
CA ARG A 17 -25.51 10.23 -23.95
C ARG A 17 -24.93 9.19 -23.00
N VAL A 18 -24.44 9.63 -21.84
CA VAL A 18 -23.98 8.73 -20.77
C VAL A 18 -25.12 7.80 -20.37
N ARG A 19 -24.88 6.49 -20.41
CA ARG A 19 -25.85 5.46 -19.99
C ARG A 19 -25.39 4.65 -18.79
N VAL A 20 -24.08 4.40 -18.70
CA VAL A 20 -23.49 3.57 -17.64
C VAL A 20 -22.17 4.18 -17.21
N VAL A 21 -21.96 4.28 -15.91
CA VAL A 21 -20.66 4.57 -15.31
C VAL A 21 -20.20 3.30 -14.61
N LEU A 22 -19.16 2.67 -15.14
CA LEU A 22 -18.54 1.51 -14.50
C LEU A 22 -17.51 2.02 -13.50
N ARG A 23 -17.82 1.89 -12.20
CA ARG A 23 -16.84 2.15 -11.14
C ARG A 23 -15.78 1.05 -11.17
N ARG A 24 -14.53 1.44 -11.44
CA ARG A 24 -13.37 0.55 -11.33
C ARG A 24 -12.82 0.68 -9.90
N PRO A 25 -12.21 -0.38 -9.35
CA PRO A 25 -11.56 -0.27 -8.05
C PRO A 25 -10.42 0.75 -8.15
N ASP A 26 -10.41 1.71 -7.24
CA ASP A 26 -9.29 2.64 -7.11
C ASP A 26 -8.12 1.98 -6.35
N LEU A 27 -7.02 2.71 -6.16
CA LEU A 27 -5.86 2.17 -5.44
C LEU A 27 -6.20 1.83 -3.98
N ALA A 28 -7.12 2.57 -3.33
CA ALA A 28 -7.53 2.29 -1.97
C ALA A 28 -8.30 0.96 -1.91
N ASP A 29 -9.23 0.73 -2.84
CA ASP A 29 -9.97 -0.54 -2.99
C ASP A 29 -9.01 -1.72 -3.21
N LEU A 30 -7.99 -1.54 -4.07
CA LEU A 30 -6.99 -2.58 -4.36
C LEU A 30 -6.09 -2.86 -3.15
N LEU A 31 -5.66 -1.83 -2.41
CA LEU A 31 -4.88 -1.98 -1.20
C LEU A 31 -5.69 -2.65 -0.08
N ASP A 32 -6.96 -2.31 0.06
CA ASP A 32 -7.85 -2.99 1.01
C ASP A 32 -7.98 -4.47 0.66
N LEU A 33 -8.31 -4.78 -0.59
CA LEU A 33 -8.42 -6.16 -1.07
C LEU A 33 -7.12 -6.96 -0.84
N ALA A 34 -5.96 -6.35 -1.11
CA ALA A 34 -4.67 -7.02 -0.99
C ALA A 34 -4.21 -7.18 0.46
N LEU A 35 -4.52 -6.24 1.35
CA LEU A 35 -3.94 -6.17 2.70
C LEU A 35 -4.91 -6.61 3.81
N ALA A 36 -6.23 -6.59 3.59
CA ALA A 36 -7.20 -6.93 4.63
C ALA A 36 -6.99 -8.34 5.19
N GLN A 37 -6.79 -9.35 4.34
CA GLN A 37 -6.55 -10.71 4.82
C GLN A 37 -5.14 -10.91 5.41
N PRO A 38 -4.04 -10.47 4.76
CA PRO A 38 -2.71 -10.58 5.35
C PRO A 38 -2.59 -9.91 6.73
N LEU A 39 -3.16 -8.71 6.91
CA LEU A 39 -3.10 -8.00 8.20
C LEU A 39 -4.03 -8.62 9.26
N ARG A 40 -5.05 -9.39 8.86
CA ARG A 40 -5.96 -10.03 9.82
C ARG A 40 -5.49 -11.41 10.25
N TYR A 41 -5.03 -12.21 9.29
CA TYR A 41 -4.74 -13.63 9.51
C TYR A 41 -3.25 -13.97 9.50
N GLY A 42 -2.42 -13.09 8.91
CA GLY A 42 -0.96 -13.25 8.86
C GLY A 42 -0.20 -12.30 9.77
N ALA A 43 -0.89 -11.48 10.57
CA ALA A 43 -0.22 -10.47 11.41
C ALA A 43 0.71 -11.06 12.47
N ALA A 44 0.47 -12.29 12.92
CA ALA A 44 1.35 -12.96 13.86
C ALA A 44 2.68 -13.43 13.23
N GLU A 45 2.81 -13.39 11.90
CA GLU A 45 3.99 -13.80 11.16
C GLU A 45 4.80 -12.57 10.69
N PRO A 46 5.96 -12.27 11.30
CA PRO A 46 6.76 -11.07 10.96
C PRO A 46 7.09 -10.97 9.47
N ALA A 47 7.34 -12.11 8.81
CA ALA A 47 7.63 -12.19 7.39
C ALA A 47 6.50 -11.63 6.51
N VAL A 48 5.24 -11.78 6.93
CA VAL A 48 4.08 -11.21 6.22
C VAL A 48 4.12 -9.69 6.31
N LEU A 49 4.33 -9.14 7.52
CA LEU A 49 4.36 -7.69 7.73
C LEU A 49 5.56 -7.03 7.06
N ILE A 50 6.72 -7.71 7.04
CA ILE A 50 7.91 -7.29 6.27
C ILE A 50 7.55 -7.18 4.79
N ARG A 51 6.88 -8.20 4.23
CA ARG A 51 6.51 -8.19 2.81
C ARG A 51 5.51 -7.10 2.48
N VAL A 52 4.58 -6.80 3.38
CA VAL A 52 3.65 -5.67 3.24
C VAL A 52 4.41 -4.34 3.28
N ALA A 53 5.34 -4.14 4.22
CA ALA A 53 6.15 -2.92 4.28
C ALA A 53 6.95 -2.70 3.00
N MET A 54 7.59 -3.76 2.47
CA MET A 54 8.31 -3.69 1.18
C MET A 54 7.39 -3.31 0.02
N LEU A 55 6.20 -3.91 -0.06
CA LEU A 55 5.20 -3.57 -1.08
C LEU A 55 4.81 -2.09 -1.00
N LEU A 56 4.50 -1.59 0.20
CA LEU A 56 4.12 -0.19 0.39
C LEU A 56 5.25 0.78 0.05
N ARG A 57 6.50 0.43 0.36
CA ARG A 57 7.67 1.22 -0.01
C ARG A 57 7.81 1.35 -1.53
N GLU A 58 7.71 0.24 -2.24
CA GLU A 58 7.77 0.22 -3.71
C GLU A 58 6.61 1.01 -4.32
N LEU A 59 5.39 0.86 -3.79
CA LEU A 59 4.24 1.62 -4.25
C LEU A 59 4.45 3.11 -4.01
N ALA A 60 4.91 3.53 -2.83
CA ALA A 60 5.18 4.93 -2.51
C ALA A 60 6.18 5.55 -3.49
N TRP A 61 7.24 4.83 -3.84
CA TRP A 61 8.27 5.31 -4.76
C TRP A 61 7.79 5.43 -6.21
N ASN A 62 6.93 4.52 -6.66
CA ASN A 62 6.50 4.44 -8.06
C ASN A 62 5.15 5.14 -8.35
N SER A 63 4.50 5.70 -7.33
CA SER A 63 3.17 6.30 -7.44
C SER A 63 3.22 7.81 -7.67
N ALA A 64 2.22 8.33 -8.37
CA ALA A 64 2.03 9.77 -8.50
C ALA A 64 1.55 10.38 -7.16
N PRO A 65 1.77 11.69 -6.92
CA PRO A 65 1.43 12.35 -5.65
C PRO A 65 -0.03 12.18 -5.19
N ASP A 66 -0.99 12.13 -6.13
CA ASP A 66 -2.41 11.93 -5.89
C ASP A 66 -2.74 10.51 -5.36
N GLN A 67 -1.86 9.55 -5.61
CA GLN A 67 -1.98 8.16 -5.19
C GLN A 67 -1.28 7.86 -3.86
N LEU A 68 -0.55 8.83 -3.27
CA LEU A 68 0.13 8.66 -1.98
C LEU A 68 -0.81 8.56 -0.76
N PRO A 69 -1.95 9.28 -0.67
CA PRO A 69 -2.85 9.19 0.48
C PRO A 69 -3.32 7.76 0.84
N PRO A 70 -3.78 6.90 -0.10
CA PRO A 70 -4.16 5.53 0.23
C PRO A 70 -2.97 4.66 0.68
N ILE A 71 -1.76 4.94 0.19
CA ILE A 71 -0.53 4.24 0.62
C ILE A 71 -0.16 4.64 2.06
N ALA A 72 -0.26 5.93 2.39
CA ALA A 72 -0.05 6.43 3.75
C ALA A 72 -1.06 5.83 4.73
N ALA A 73 -2.34 5.76 4.35
CA ALA A 73 -3.36 5.10 5.18
C ALA A 73 -3.09 3.60 5.38
N ALA A 74 -2.55 2.91 4.37
CA ALA A 74 -2.13 1.51 4.50
C ALA A 74 -0.91 1.35 5.42
N LEU A 75 0.04 2.30 5.39
CA LEU A 75 1.18 2.35 6.31
C LEU A 75 0.72 2.52 7.76
N ASP A 76 -0.25 3.40 8.03
CA ASP A 76 -0.81 3.58 9.37
C ASP A 76 -1.44 2.30 9.90
N ARG A 77 -2.22 1.60 9.06
CA ARG A 77 -2.79 0.28 9.43
C ARG A 77 -1.70 -0.74 9.74
N LEU A 78 -0.64 -0.79 8.94
CA LEU A 78 0.49 -1.69 9.18
C LEU A 78 1.17 -1.37 10.51
N ARG A 79 1.42 -0.09 10.81
CA ARG A 79 1.99 0.36 12.08
C ARG A 79 1.14 -0.05 13.27
N SER A 80 -0.17 0.20 13.22
CA SER A 80 -1.10 -0.23 14.28
C SER A 80 -1.12 -1.75 14.46
N THR A 81 -1.04 -2.50 13.36
CA THR A 81 -1.01 -3.97 13.38
C THR A 81 0.27 -4.46 14.07
N THR A 82 1.44 -3.97 13.65
CA THR A 82 2.75 -4.31 14.23
C THR A 82 2.82 -3.97 15.71
N ALA A 83 2.35 -2.79 16.12
CA ALA A 83 2.35 -2.36 17.53
C ALA A 83 1.51 -3.27 18.45
N GLY A 84 0.52 -3.97 17.89
CA GLY A 84 -0.30 -4.94 18.62
C GLY A 84 0.28 -6.34 18.72
N GLN A 85 1.40 -6.64 18.04
CA GLN A 85 2.01 -7.97 18.02
C GLN A 85 3.10 -8.14 19.08
N GLY A 86 3.18 -9.34 19.66
CA GLY A 86 4.20 -9.74 20.63
C GLY A 86 5.49 -10.26 19.99
N PHE A 87 6.00 -9.61 18.95
CA PHE A 87 7.22 -10.05 18.25
C PHE A 87 8.47 -9.96 19.12
N HIS A 88 9.52 -10.67 18.72
CA HIS A 88 10.83 -10.52 19.33
C HIS A 88 11.42 -9.12 19.04
N ALA A 89 12.35 -8.68 19.89
CA ALA A 89 12.95 -7.34 19.77
C ALA A 89 13.57 -7.10 18.39
N THR A 90 14.30 -8.08 17.85
CA THR A 90 14.96 -7.96 16.53
C THR A 90 13.95 -7.85 15.38
N GLU A 91 12.79 -8.49 15.49
CA GLU A 91 11.72 -8.41 14.49
C GLU A 91 11.02 -7.05 14.55
N HIS A 92 10.83 -6.52 15.76
CA HIS A 92 10.31 -5.17 15.98
C HIS A 92 11.24 -4.09 15.43
N ASP A 93 12.55 -4.21 15.66
CA ASP A 93 13.55 -3.27 15.15
C ASP A 93 13.56 -3.25 13.62
N LEU A 94 13.60 -4.43 12.99
CA LEU A 94 13.54 -4.58 11.53
C LEU A 94 12.25 -3.98 10.94
N LEU A 95 11.09 -4.29 11.54
CA LEU A 95 9.82 -3.73 11.09
C LEU A 95 9.78 -2.21 11.25
N THR A 96 10.32 -1.68 12.35
CA THR A 96 10.41 -0.24 12.58
C THR A 96 11.25 0.45 11.52
N GLU A 97 12.41 -0.11 11.17
CA GLU A 97 13.25 0.39 10.09
C GLU A 97 12.53 0.36 8.74
N LEU A 98 11.87 -0.75 8.40
CA LEU A 98 11.12 -0.87 7.16
C LEU A 98 9.97 0.15 7.08
N LEU A 99 9.24 0.38 8.17
CA LEU A 99 8.19 1.41 8.23
C LEU A 99 8.77 2.81 7.97
N GLN A 100 9.93 3.14 8.54
CA GLN A 100 10.62 4.39 8.25
C GLN A 100 11.01 4.50 6.78
N LEU A 101 11.46 3.41 6.14
CA LEU A 101 11.79 3.41 4.72
C LEU A 101 10.56 3.66 3.83
N VAL A 102 9.37 3.19 4.23
CA VAL A 102 8.11 3.56 3.55
C VAL A 102 7.85 5.05 3.69
N GLU A 103 8.02 5.63 4.88
CA GLU A 103 7.85 7.08 5.10
C GLU A 103 8.82 7.90 4.26
N GLN A 104 10.09 7.47 4.15
CA GLN A 104 11.06 8.12 3.28
C GLN A 104 10.58 8.08 1.82
N ALA A 105 10.10 6.93 1.34
CA ALA A 105 9.60 6.79 -0.03
C ALA A 105 8.36 7.68 -0.28
N LEU A 106 7.43 7.76 0.68
CA LEU A 106 6.28 8.68 0.62
C LEU A 106 6.72 10.15 0.55
N ALA A 107 7.84 10.48 1.18
CA ALA A 107 8.45 11.81 1.13
C ALA A 107 9.39 12.02 -0.08
N GLY A 108 9.37 11.10 -1.06
CA GLY A 108 10.19 11.20 -2.27
C GLY A 108 11.68 10.91 -2.06
N ARG A 109 12.06 10.22 -0.99
CA ARG A 109 13.44 9.84 -0.68
C ARG A 109 13.62 8.33 -0.76
N TRP A 110 14.53 7.88 -1.62
CA TRP A 110 14.91 6.47 -1.70
C TRP A 110 16.26 6.24 -1.02
N THR A 111 16.23 5.76 0.21
CA THR A 111 17.44 5.32 0.92
C THR A 111 17.63 3.83 0.72
N TYR A 112 18.76 3.41 0.15
CA TYR A 112 19.11 2.00 0.09
C TYR A 112 19.20 1.45 1.50
N ASP A 113 18.68 0.23 1.68
CA ASP A 113 18.92 -0.54 2.90
C ASP A 113 20.44 -0.69 3.04
N ARG A 114 20.99 -0.26 4.18
CA ARG A 114 22.42 -0.31 4.44
C ARG A 114 22.70 -1.68 5.05
N THR A 115 22.61 -2.71 4.20
CA THR A 115 22.92 -4.09 4.61
C THR A 115 24.38 -4.16 5.02
N HIS A 116 24.62 -4.50 6.28
CA HIS A 116 25.93 -4.75 6.89
C HIS A 116 26.08 -6.25 7.19
#